data_AF-A0A565BPH9-F1
#
_entry.id   AF-A0A565BPH9-F1
#
_cell.length_a   1.000
_cell.length_b   1.000
_cell.length_c   1.000
_cell.angle_alpha   90.00
_cell.angle_beta   90.00
_cell.angle_gamma   90.00
#
_symmetry.space_group_name_H-M   'P 1'
#
loop_
_entity.id
_entity.type
_entity.pdbx_description
1 polymer ?
#
loop_
_entity_poly.entity_id
_entity_poly.type
_entity_poly.pdbx_seq_one_letter_code
_entity_poly.pdbx_strand_id
1 'polypeptide(L)'
;MDRVRDFLEEMVKFTLEFREDFELELTGDFCSGLLSGESLLHAGDREESFAGVPEYPLYKRLALSLLKSIDSGCFCGISEKISMAEELIWLKEREDEWSKMIIQKGSELVNALKDIACELHVQEPFFSLMKDGIKTVEARCFEAEYDRLLRRGSVVMINKCLMFGVLEVHQFSSIYELLKAESPEKVFPGIKTMEEGMQMFRKLYDVDQETNGVIAIHLTKSVSQPCAALAHILSGLSYIGVQSLLSLSHTIGSIFHALPPPRSMLLSSFMLPYKPKIKGCTLSHGARALAKHVGRSSDRFWGVLHGTDSDKNRFTMDMINRFISHCCWMNIHIVPPHGDVFEIRVAQGYGARWSQDGTKFIGFLEPYSADGHSMAWKH
;
A
#
# COMPACT_ATOMS: atom_id res chain seq x y z
N MET A 1 -15.68 4.63 -12.68
CA MET A 1 -15.04 3.95 -11.53
C MET A 1 -14.03 2.91 -11.97
N ASP A 2 -14.27 2.14 -13.03
CA ASP A 2 -13.35 1.10 -13.52
C ASP A 2 -11.91 1.60 -13.76
N ARG A 3 -11.73 2.74 -14.45
CA ARG A 3 -10.39 3.33 -14.64
C ARG A 3 -9.70 3.75 -13.33
N VAL A 4 -10.46 4.22 -12.34
CA VAL A 4 -9.88 4.53 -11.02
C VAL A 4 -9.36 3.24 -10.39
N ARG A 5 -10.16 2.17 -10.41
CA ARG A 5 -9.77 0.85 -9.91
C ARG A 5 -8.49 0.34 -10.58
N ASP A 6 -8.33 0.56 -11.88
CA ASP A 6 -7.17 0.09 -12.64
C ASP A 6 -5.88 0.88 -12.39
N PHE A 7 -6.00 2.16 -12.00
CA PHE A 7 -4.86 3.09 -11.89
C PHE A 7 -4.49 3.46 -10.45
N LEU A 8 -5.42 3.36 -9.50
CA LEU A 8 -5.24 3.94 -8.17
C LEU A 8 -4.05 3.35 -7.40
N GLU A 9 -3.76 2.05 -7.55
CA GLU A 9 -2.60 1.41 -6.90
C GLU A 9 -1.28 2.08 -7.34
N GLU A 10 -1.05 2.19 -8.64
CA GLU A 10 0.16 2.83 -9.19
C GLU A 10 0.19 4.34 -8.92
N MET A 11 -0.96 5.02 -8.93
CA MET A 11 -1.02 6.42 -8.55
C MET A 11 -0.66 6.66 -7.08
N VAL A 12 -1.16 5.83 -6.15
CA VAL A 12 -0.80 5.92 -4.72
C VAL A 12 0.68 5.69 -4.55
N LYS A 13 1.22 4.65 -5.19
CA LYS A 13 2.65 4.37 -5.19
C LYS A 13 3.46 5.57 -5.69
N PHE A 14 3.14 6.08 -6.87
CA PHE A 14 3.81 7.23 -7.47
C PHE A 14 3.74 8.48 -6.57
N THR A 15 2.57 8.77 -6.00
CA THR A 15 2.38 9.94 -5.13
C THR A 15 3.25 9.85 -3.87
N LEU A 16 3.41 8.64 -3.31
CA LEU A 16 4.29 8.41 -2.15
C LEU A 16 5.78 8.43 -2.51
N GLU A 17 6.17 7.86 -3.66
CA GLU A 17 7.56 7.82 -4.14
C GLU A 17 8.09 9.22 -4.47
N PHE A 18 7.27 10.04 -5.15
CA PHE A 18 7.61 11.40 -5.54
C PHE A 18 7.05 12.42 -4.55
N ARG A 19 7.07 12.12 -3.25
CA ARG A 19 6.51 12.99 -2.21
C ARG A 19 7.02 14.43 -2.26
N GLU A 20 8.25 14.67 -2.74
CA GLU A 20 8.79 16.05 -2.84
C GLU A 20 8.09 16.89 -3.92
N ASP A 21 7.45 16.24 -4.90
CA ASP A 21 6.64 16.88 -5.92
C ASP A 21 5.23 17.27 -5.36
N PHE A 22 4.91 16.90 -4.10
CA PHE A 22 3.60 17.04 -3.47
C PHE A 22 3.65 17.53 -2.02
N GLU A 23 2.68 18.34 -1.58
CA GLU A 23 2.57 18.76 -0.17
C GLU A 23 1.82 17.72 0.69
N LEU A 24 2.43 16.54 0.91
CA LEU A 24 1.76 15.41 1.60
C LEU A 24 1.66 15.55 3.12
N GLU A 25 2.44 16.41 3.76
CA GLU A 25 2.53 16.53 5.24
C GLU A 25 2.87 15.23 6.01
N LEU A 26 3.24 14.16 5.30
CA LEU A 26 3.74 12.89 5.83
C LEU A 26 5.27 12.83 5.74
N THR A 27 5.95 12.31 6.75
CA THR A 27 7.42 12.19 6.74
C THR A 27 7.92 11.22 5.66
N GLY A 28 9.17 11.43 5.21
CA GLY A 28 9.83 10.52 4.26
C GLY A 28 9.91 9.08 4.78
N ASP A 29 10.18 8.90 6.08
CA ASP A 29 10.24 7.57 6.72
C ASP A 29 8.87 6.88 6.72
N PHE A 30 7.79 7.63 6.95
CA PHE A 30 6.44 7.08 6.92
C PHE A 30 6.05 6.65 5.50
N CYS A 31 6.29 7.51 4.50
CA CYS A 31 6.05 7.16 3.09
C CYS A 31 6.90 5.96 2.64
N SER A 32 8.18 5.93 3.02
CA SER A 32 9.08 4.81 2.70
C SER A 32 8.61 3.51 3.37
N GLY A 33 8.12 3.59 4.60
CA GLY A 33 7.52 2.45 5.29
C GLY A 33 6.28 1.91 4.59
N LEU A 34 5.41 2.78 4.04
CA LEU A 34 4.25 2.37 3.24
C LEU A 34 4.64 1.65 1.95
N LEU A 35 5.74 2.09 1.32
CA LEU A 35 6.27 1.55 0.07
C LEU A 35 7.09 0.27 0.26
N SER A 36 7.68 0.08 1.44
CA SER A 36 8.61 -1.01 1.73
C SER A 36 7.98 -2.40 1.60
N GLY A 37 8.82 -3.41 1.37
CA GLY A 37 8.45 -4.83 1.31
C GLY A 37 8.07 -5.33 -0.10
N GLU A 38 7.96 -6.65 -0.23
CA GLU A 38 7.60 -7.32 -1.48
C GLU A 38 6.21 -7.94 -1.36
N SER A 39 5.45 -7.86 -2.45
CA SER A 39 4.11 -8.45 -2.54
C SER A 39 4.24 -9.97 -2.69
N LEU A 40 3.95 -10.71 -1.62
CA LEU A 40 3.96 -12.18 -1.64
C LEU A 40 2.68 -12.78 -2.27
N LEU A 41 1.65 -11.96 -2.53
CA LEU A 41 0.40 -12.39 -3.16
C LEU A 41 0.52 -12.39 -4.69
N HIS A 42 0.12 -13.49 -5.31
CA HIS A 42 -0.13 -13.55 -6.76
C HIS A 42 -1.44 -12.84 -7.08
N ALA A 43 -1.51 -12.16 -8.23
CA ALA A 43 -2.61 -11.29 -8.66
C ALA A 43 -4.01 -11.95 -8.74
N GLY A 44 -4.11 -13.26 -8.55
CA GLY A 44 -5.33 -14.07 -8.66
C GLY A 44 -6.02 -14.47 -7.34
N ASP A 45 -5.38 -14.35 -6.18
CA ASP A 45 -5.93 -14.79 -4.88
C ASP A 45 -6.59 -13.65 -4.07
N ARG A 46 -7.14 -12.64 -4.76
CA ARG A 46 -7.78 -11.47 -4.12
C ARG A 46 -9.16 -11.82 -3.56
N GLU A 47 -9.20 -12.59 -2.47
CA GLU A 47 -10.29 -12.44 -1.51
C GLU A 47 -9.96 -11.19 -0.69
N GLU A 48 -10.67 -10.08 -0.96
CA GLU A 48 -10.47 -8.76 -0.37
C GLU A 48 -10.90 -8.72 1.11
N SER A 49 -10.28 -9.55 1.95
CA SER A 49 -10.52 -9.51 3.39
C SER A 49 -9.84 -8.29 3.98
N PHE A 50 -10.63 -7.48 4.69
CA PHE A 50 -10.10 -6.41 5.50
C PHE A 50 -9.72 -6.82 6.92
N ALA A 51 -9.86 -8.10 7.25
CA ALA A 51 -9.44 -8.62 8.54
C ALA A 51 -7.92 -8.84 8.61
N GLY A 52 -7.39 -8.81 9.83
CA GLY A 52 -6.00 -9.12 10.11
C GLY A 52 -5.04 -7.93 9.95
N VAL A 53 -3.80 -8.17 10.37
CA VAL A 53 -2.66 -7.26 10.17
C VAL A 53 -2.41 -7.10 8.67
N PRO A 54 -2.28 -5.90 8.09
CA PRO A 54 -2.09 -5.77 6.64
C PRO A 54 -0.79 -6.40 6.16
N GLU A 55 -0.79 -6.89 4.92
CA GLU A 55 0.42 -7.36 4.26
C GLU A 55 1.20 -6.21 3.62
N TYR A 56 2.51 -6.38 3.56
CA TYR A 56 3.40 -5.46 2.88
C TYR A 56 3.47 -5.79 1.37
N PRO A 57 3.65 -4.79 0.50
CA PRO A 57 3.78 -3.37 0.82
C PRO A 57 2.43 -2.71 1.16
N LEU A 58 2.41 -1.85 2.19
CA LEU A 58 1.18 -1.32 2.79
C LEU A 58 0.42 -0.35 1.88
N TYR A 59 1.09 0.30 0.91
CA TYR A 59 0.42 1.20 -0.03
C TYR A 59 -0.67 0.49 -0.85
N LYS A 60 -0.57 -0.83 -1.07
CA LYS A 60 -1.60 -1.61 -1.77
C LYS A 60 -2.89 -1.68 -0.97
N ARG A 61 -2.75 -1.92 0.34
CA ARG A 61 -3.88 -1.87 1.27
C ARG A 61 -4.48 -0.48 1.31
N LEU A 62 -3.64 0.55 1.42
CA LEU A 62 -4.08 1.94 1.39
C LEU A 62 -4.86 2.28 0.11
N ALA A 63 -4.34 1.89 -1.07
CA ALA A 63 -5.01 2.10 -2.35
C ALA A 63 -6.37 1.40 -2.40
N LEU A 64 -6.48 0.16 -1.92
CA LEU A 64 -7.74 -0.55 -1.86
C LEU A 64 -8.76 0.14 -0.95
N SER A 65 -8.34 0.59 0.24
CA SER A 65 -9.21 1.33 1.17
C SER A 65 -9.66 2.67 0.60
N LEU A 66 -8.77 3.37 -0.11
CA LEU A 66 -9.08 4.61 -0.82
C LEU A 66 -10.05 4.37 -1.98
N LEU A 67 -9.87 3.30 -2.74
CA LEU A 67 -10.80 2.92 -3.80
C LEU A 67 -12.21 2.74 -3.26
N LYS A 68 -12.35 1.95 -2.18
CA LYS A 68 -13.64 1.74 -1.51
C LYS A 68 -14.23 3.04 -0.98
N SER A 69 -13.39 3.92 -0.46
CA SER A 69 -13.83 5.21 0.06
C SER A 69 -14.34 6.14 -1.05
N ILE A 70 -13.65 6.18 -2.19
CA ILE A 70 -14.06 6.98 -3.36
C ILE A 70 -15.33 6.42 -3.98
N ASP A 71 -15.45 5.09 -4.10
CA ASP A 71 -16.63 4.42 -4.68
C ASP A 71 -17.89 4.61 -3.83
N SER A 72 -17.75 4.48 -2.51
CA SER A 72 -18.86 4.67 -1.56
C SER A 72 -19.18 6.14 -1.27
N GLY A 73 -18.23 7.04 -1.54
CA GLY A 73 -18.31 8.44 -1.12
C GLY A 73 -18.21 8.62 0.41
N CYS A 74 -17.71 7.63 1.15
CA CYS A 74 -17.47 7.77 2.59
C CYS A 74 -16.09 7.27 2.98
N PHE A 75 -15.57 7.76 4.08
CA PHE A 75 -14.34 7.24 4.66
C PHE A 75 -14.52 5.79 5.12
N CYS A 76 -13.75 4.86 4.55
CA CYS A 76 -13.85 3.42 4.81
C CYS A 76 -12.71 2.89 5.72
N GLY A 77 -12.43 3.56 6.84
CA GLY A 77 -11.56 3.01 7.89
C GLY A 77 -12.31 1.96 8.73
N ILE A 78 -11.67 0.84 9.06
CA ILE A 78 -12.27 -0.12 10.00
C ILE A 78 -12.01 0.37 11.41
N SER A 79 -13.06 0.84 12.05
CA SER A 79 -13.10 1.08 13.49
C SER A 79 -14.04 0.05 14.12
N GLU A 80 -13.51 -1.08 14.57
CA GLU A 80 -14.28 -1.91 15.50
C GLU A 80 -14.28 -1.27 16.89
N LYS A 81 -15.51 -1.13 17.41
CA LYS A 81 -15.90 -0.36 18.58
C LYS A 81 -15.39 -0.99 19.88
N ILE A 82 -14.11 -0.76 20.21
CA ILE A 82 -13.56 -1.08 21.56
C ILE A 82 -13.14 0.22 22.31
N SER A 83 -13.47 1.41 21.80
CA SER A 83 -13.03 2.68 22.41
C SER A 83 -14.09 3.37 23.28
N MET A 84 -13.62 4.30 24.13
CA MET A 84 -14.44 5.10 25.04
C MET A 84 -15.26 6.17 24.30
N ALA A 85 -16.35 6.64 24.93
CA ALA A 85 -17.38 7.48 24.29
C ALA A 85 -16.86 8.82 23.70
N GLU A 86 -15.87 9.46 24.31
CA GLU A 86 -15.34 10.76 23.85
C GLU A 86 -14.41 10.63 22.64
N GLU A 87 -13.57 9.59 22.60
CA GLU A 87 -12.68 9.29 21.46
C GLU A 87 -13.49 8.99 20.20
N LEU A 88 -14.62 8.29 20.37
CA LEU A 88 -15.56 8.00 19.30
C LEU A 88 -16.17 9.27 18.69
N ILE A 89 -16.36 10.33 19.45
CA ILE A 89 -16.92 11.60 18.93
C ILE A 89 -15.89 12.31 18.07
N TRP A 90 -14.67 12.51 18.60
CA TRP A 90 -13.61 13.20 17.87
C TRP A 90 -13.22 12.48 16.58
N LEU A 91 -13.08 11.15 16.62
CA LEU A 91 -12.80 10.36 15.42
C LEU A 91 -13.93 10.47 14.40
N LYS A 92 -15.18 10.43 14.85
CA LYS A 92 -16.33 10.55 13.94
C LYS A 92 -16.40 11.91 13.24
N GLU A 93 -16.09 13.00 13.96
CA GLU A 93 -15.99 14.33 13.35
C GLU A 93 -14.89 14.36 12.27
N ARG A 94 -13.74 13.73 12.52
CA ARG A 94 -12.67 13.58 11.51
C ARG A 94 -13.09 12.72 10.32
N GLU A 95 -13.80 11.61 10.55
CA GLU A 95 -14.31 10.75 9.48
C GLU A 95 -15.29 11.51 8.57
N ASP A 96 -16.12 12.39 9.13
CA ASP A 96 -17.02 13.25 8.35
C ASP A 96 -16.24 14.28 7.52
N GLU A 97 -15.18 14.89 8.08
CA GLU A 97 -14.27 15.79 7.36
C GLU A 97 -13.57 15.07 6.20
N TRP A 98 -13.01 13.88 6.48
CA TRP A 98 -12.35 13.06 5.46
C TRP A 98 -13.32 12.61 4.38
N SER A 99 -14.55 12.23 4.74
CA SER A 99 -15.58 11.82 3.77
C SER A 99 -15.91 12.97 2.81
N LYS A 100 -16.08 14.21 3.31
CA LYS A 100 -16.33 15.39 2.46
C LYS A 100 -15.17 15.63 1.49
N MET A 101 -13.94 15.55 1.99
CA MET A 101 -12.74 15.69 1.17
C MET A 101 -12.65 14.59 0.10
N ILE A 102 -12.90 13.33 0.49
CA ILE A 102 -12.89 12.17 -0.42
C ILE A 102 -13.95 12.32 -1.50
N ILE A 103 -15.15 12.81 -1.19
CA ILE A 103 -16.17 13.11 -2.20
C ILE A 103 -15.66 14.15 -3.18
N GLN A 104 -15.13 15.27 -2.68
CA GLN A 104 -14.65 16.36 -3.52
C GLN A 104 -13.47 15.92 -4.41
N LYS A 105 -12.37 15.47 -3.80
CA LYS A 105 -11.14 15.10 -4.51
C LYS A 105 -11.26 13.78 -5.26
N GLY A 106 -12.06 12.84 -4.77
CA GLY A 106 -12.43 11.63 -5.49
C GLY A 106 -13.21 11.95 -6.76
N SER A 107 -14.12 12.92 -6.74
CA SER A 107 -14.82 13.36 -7.95
C SER A 107 -13.89 14.04 -8.97
N GLU A 108 -12.94 14.88 -8.50
CA GLU A 108 -11.90 15.49 -9.34
C GLU A 108 -11.07 14.39 -10.03
N LEU A 109 -10.65 13.38 -9.26
CA LEU A 109 -9.92 12.23 -9.77
C LEU A 109 -10.74 11.45 -10.81
N VAL A 110 -11.97 11.06 -10.48
CA VAL A 110 -12.85 10.33 -11.39
C VAL A 110 -13.03 11.10 -12.69
N ASN A 111 -13.26 12.41 -12.61
CA ASN A 111 -13.44 13.28 -13.77
C ASN A 111 -12.17 13.36 -14.63
N ALA A 112 -10.99 13.51 -14.01
CA ALA A 112 -9.72 13.56 -14.72
C ALA A 112 -9.46 12.29 -15.56
N LEU A 113 -9.92 11.12 -15.08
CA LEU A 113 -9.68 9.84 -15.75
C LEU A 113 -10.73 9.48 -16.83
N LYS A 114 -11.83 10.24 -16.97
CA LYS A 114 -12.93 9.89 -17.89
C LYS A 114 -12.52 9.85 -19.35
N ASP A 115 -11.70 10.82 -19.79
CA ASP A 115 -11.45 11.06 -21.21
C ASP A 115 -10.04 10.67 -21.68
N ILE A 116 -9.34 9.81 -20.91
CA ILE A 116 -8.07 9.22 -21.33
C ILE A 116 -8.28 8.36 -22.58
N ALA A 117 -7.49 8.61 -23.63
CA ALA A 117 -7.60 7.94 -24.91
C ALA A 117 -7.00 6.52 -24.88
N CYS A 118 -5.80 6.38 -24.31
CA CYS A 118 -5.12 5.11 -24.04
C CYS A 118 -4.12 5.23 -22.87
N GLU A 119 -3.62 4.08 -22.43
CA GLU A 119 -2.51 3.94 -21.48
C GLU A 119 -1.24 3.59 -22.26
N LEU A 120 -0.12 4.21 -21.92
CA LEU A 120 1.19 3.86 -22.45
C LEU A 120 2.13 3.50 -21.30
N HIS A 121 2.84 2.38 -21.45
CA HIS A 121 3.86 1.96 -20.50
C HIS A 121 5.25 2.38 -20.96
N VAL A 122 5.94 3.23 -20.20
CA VAL A 122 7.26 3.78 -20.52
C VAL A 122 8.28 3.30 -19.49
N GLN A 123 9.40 2.73 -19.95
CA GLN A 123 10.45 2.22 -19.08
C GLN A 123 11.39 3.33 -18.59
N GLU A 124 12.08 3.09 -17.47
CA GLU A 124 13.19 3.96 -17.04
C GLU A 124 14.39 3.84 -18.00
N PRO A 125 15.17 4.92 -18.22
CA PRO A 125 15.07 6.25 -17.58
C PRO A 125 14.04 7.19 -18.23
N PHE A 126 13.37 6.75 -19.30
CA PHE A 126 12.53 7.62 -20.12
C PHE A 126 11.29 8.12 -19.38
N PHE A 127 10.74 7.33 -18.46
CA PHE A 127 9.62 7.76 -17.63
C PHE A 127 10.00 8.96 -16.74
N SER A 128 11.12 8.87 -16.02
CA SER A 128 11.63 9.99 -15.22
C SER A 128 11.91 11.23 -16.09
N LEU A 129 12.50 11.05 -17.26
CA LEU A 129 12.75 12.14 -18.21
C LEU A 129 11.46 12.78 -18.74
N MET A 130 10.37 12.00 -18.91
CA MET A 130 9.05 12.56 -19.25
C MET A 130 8.46 13.34 -18.07
N LYS A 131 8.56 12.82 -16.84
CA LYS A 131 8.08 13.50 -15.62
C LYS A 131 8.68 14.90 -15.47
N ASP A 132 9.98 15.02 -15.77
CA ASP A 132 10.76 16.24 -15.66
C ASP A 132 10.68 17.13 -16.92
N GLY A 133 9.91 16.72 -17.93
CA GLY A 133 9.66 17.50 -19.15
C GLY A 133 10.81 17.50 -20.17
N ILE A 134 11.80 16.63 -20.00
CA ILE A 134 12.95 16.49 -20.91
C ILE A 134 12.56 15.66 -22.13
N LYS A 135 11.89 14.52 -21.93
CA LYS A 135 11.39 13.68 -23.03
C LYS A 135 9.99 14.13 -23.44
N THR A 136 9.87 14.61 -24.67
CA THR A 136 8.62 15.19 -25.21
C THR A 136 8.06 14.42 -26.41
N VAL A 137 8.81 13.48 -26.96
CA VAL A 137 8.36 12.63 -28.07
C VAL A 137 8.47 11.16 -27.67
N GLU A 138 7.38 10.42 -27.83
CA GLU A 138 7.33 8.98 -27.64
C GLU A 138 7.20 8.26 -28.97
N ALA A 139 8.15 7.36 -29.26
CA ALA A 139 8.11 6.51 -30.44
C ALA A 139 7.52 5.14 -30.11
N ARG A 140 6.58 4.67 -30.93
CA ARG A 140 5.90 3.37 -30.80
C ARG A 140 5.73 2.71 -32.17
N CYS A 141 5.65 1.38 -32.20
CA CYS A 141 5.09 0.68 -33.36
C CYS A 141 3.62 1.08 -33.53
N PHE A 142 3.13 1.22 -34.76
CA PHE A 142 1.74 1.61 -34.97
C PHE A 142 0.77 0.50 -34.55
N GLU A 143 -0.21 0.85 -33.72
CA GLU A 143 -1.34 0.01 -33.36
C GLU A 143 -2.65 0.74 -33.65
N ALA A 144 -3.69 0.00 -34.06
CA ALA A 144 -4.99 0.58 -34.43
C ALA A 144 -5.66 1.36 -33.28
N GLU A 145 -5.30 1.07 -32.02
CA GLU A 145 -5.80 1.84 -30.88
C GLU A 145 -5.34 3.31 -30.87
N TYR A 146 -4.24 3.63 -31.54
CA TYR A 146 -3.69 4.99 -31.62
C TYR A 146 -4.47 5.91 -32.55
N ASP A 147 -5.42 5.39 -33.33
CA ASP A 147 -6.36 6.22 -34.09
C ASP A 147 -7.13 7.20 -33.17
N ARG A 148 -7.34 6.80 -31.90
CA ARG A 148 -7.98 7.65 -30.88
C ARG A 148 -7.16 8.90 -30.53
N LEU A 149 -5.84 8.85 -30.72
CA LEU A 149 -4.91 9.95 -30.40
C LEU A 149 -4.96 11.08 -31.43
N LEU A 150 -5.45 10.80 -32.64
CA LEU A 150 -5.58 11.78 -33.73
C LEU A 150 -6.62 12.86 -33.42
N ARG A 151 -7.50 12.64 -32.43
CA ARG A 151 -8.44 13.64 -31.98
C ARG A 151 -7.70 14.76 -31.24
N ARG A 152 -7.91 16.01 -31.66
CA ARG A 152 -7.37 17.18 -30.95
C ARG A 152 -7.77 17.18 -29.47
N GLY A 153 -6.80 17.46 -28.60
CA GLY A 153 -7.01 17.49 -27.15
C GLY A 153 -7.03 16.11 -26.49
N SER A 154 -6.62 15.05 -27.19
CA SER A 154 -6.46 13.72 -26.59
C SER A 154 -5.46 13.74 -25.44
N VAL A 155 -5.74 12.93 -24.42
CA VAL A 155 -4.88 12.77 -23.25
C VAL A 155 -4.53 11.30 -23.09
N VAL A 156 -3.27 11.01 -22.82
CA VAL A 156 -2.77 9.66 -22.53
C VAL A 156 -2.36 9.55 -21.06
N MET A 157 -2.45 8.34 -20.53
CA MET A 157 -1.93 8.01 -19.20
C MET A 157 -0.61 7.26 -19.34
N ILE A 158 0.46 7.79 -18.78
CA ILE A 158 1.77 7.14 -18.73
C ILE A 158 1.93 6.39 -17.41
N ASN A 159 2.24 5.10 -17.48
CA ASN A 159 2.48 4.23 -16.31
C ASN A 159 1.38 4.30 -15.25
N LYS A 160 0.13 4.51 -15.68
CA LYS A 160 -1.05 4.63 -14.81
C LYS A 160 -0.99 5.75 -13.76
N CYS A 161 -0.05 6.69 -13.86
CA CYS A 161 0.17 7.69 -12.81
C CYS A 161 0.31 9.14 -13.31
N LEU A 162 0.72 9.36 -14.57
CA LEU A 162 0.89 10.71 -15.12
C LEU A 162 0.07 10.92 -16.39
N MET A 163 -0.63 12.05 -16.45
CA MET A 163 -1.41 12.46 -17.62
C MET A 163 -0.61 13.39 -18.53
N PHE A 164 -0.66 13.12 -19.83
CA PHE A 164 -0.03 13.93 -20.86
C PHE A 164 -1.01 14.26 -21.97
N GLY A 165 -1.06 15.53 -22.37
CA GLY A 165 -1.78 15.96 -23.56
C GLY A 165 -1.00 15.58 -24.82
N VAL A 166 -1.70 15.04 -25.81
CA VAL A 166 -1.16 14.78 -27.14
C VAL A 166 -1.22 16.06 -27.96
N LEU A 167 -0.06 16.55 -28.37
CA LEU A 167 0.07 17.72 -29.24
C LEU A 167 -0.15 17.30 -30.70
N GLU A 168 0.65 16.34 -31.16
CA GLU A 168 0.70 15.87 -32.55
C GLU A 168 1.05 14.39 -32.59
N VAL A 169 0.57 13.69 -33.62
CA VAL A 169 0.94 12.30 -33.91
C VAL A 169 1.35 12.21 -35.37
N HIS A 170 2.58 11.76 -35.61
CA HIS A 170 3.13 11.59 -36.96
C HIS A 170 3.42 10.11 -37.21
N GLN A 171 2.93 9.58 -38.33
CA GLN A 171 3.19 8.20 -38.75
C GLN A 171 4.29 8.16 -39.80
N PHE A 172 5.20 7.18 -39.67
CA PHE A 172 6.33 6.96 -40.55
C PHE A 172 6.38 5.50 -40.97
N SER A 173 7.00 5.24 -42.13
CA SER A 173 7.18 3.89 -42.66
C SER A 173 8.22 3.06 -41.89
N SER A 174 9.12 3.70 -41.15
CA SER A 174 10.17 3.04 -40.37
C SER A 174 10.70 3.93 -39.25
N ILE A 175 11.35 3.33 -38.24
CA ILE A 175 12.04 4.06 -37.19
C ILE A 175 13.14 4.98 -37.72
N TYR A 176 13.80 4.61 -38.82
CA TYR A 176 14.83 5.45 -39.44
C TYR A 176 14.26 6.80 -39.91
N GLU A 177 13.12 6.78 -40.60
CA GLU A 177 12.47 8.02 -41.07
C GLU A 177 11.93 8.85 -39.91
N LEU A 178 11.40 8.20 -38.86
CA LEU A 178 10.96 8.89 -37.64
C LEU A 178 12.13 9.63 -36.98
N LEU A 179 13.24 8.95 -36.71
CA LEU A 179 14.40 9.54 -36.07
C LEU A 179 15.07 10.61 -36.94
N LYS A 180 15.01 10.48 -38.27
CA LYS A 180 15.49 11.50 -39.19
C LYS A 180 14.64 12.78 -39.13
N ALA A 181 13.33 12.65 -38.94
CA ALA A 181 12.42 13.78 -38.81
C ALA A 181 12.45 14.43 -37.41
N GLU A 182 12.44 13.63 -36.35
CA GLU A 182 12.33 14.11 -34.96
C GLU A 182 13.67 14.32 -34.25
N SER A 183 14.78 13.80 -34.80
CA SER A 183 16.10 13.61 -34.21
C SER A 183 16.17 12.52 -33.11
N PRO A 184 17.26 11.74 -33.02
CA PRO A 184 17.44 10.74 -31.96
C PRO A 184 17.36 11.30 -30.54
N GLU A 185 17.96 12.47 -30.30
CA GLU A 185 18.04 13.07 -28.97
C GLU A 185 16.66 13.48 -28.44
N LYS A 186 15.75 13.93 -29.31
CA LYS A 186 14.38 14.31 -28.91
C LYS A 186 13.53 13.09 -28.53
N VAL A 187 13.72 11.98 -29.25
CA VAL A 187 12.99 10.72 -29.02
C VAL A 187 13.59 9.96 -27.83
N PHE A 188 14.90 9.95 -27.71
CA PHE A 188 15.65 9.27 -26.66
C PHE A 188 16.72 10.22 -26.11
N PRO A 189 16.39 11.04 -25.08
CA PRO A 189 17.35 12.00 -24.54
C PRO A 189 18.65 11.34 -24.07
N GLY A 190 19.78 11.95 -24.42
CA GLY A 190 21.13 11.41 -24.25
C GLY A 190 21.67 10.64 -25.47
N ILE A 191 20.84 10.29 -26.46
CA ILE A 191 21.25 9.57 -27.67
C ILE A 191 21.41 10.52 -28.85
N LYS A 192 22.61 10.60 -29.42
CA LYS A 192 22.94 11.57 -30.47
C LYS A 192 22.99 10.98 -31.87
N THR A 193 23.27 9.68 -32.00
CA THR A 193 23.46 9.05 -33.30
C THR A 193 22.23 8.29 -33.76
N MET A 194 22.10 8.14 -35.07
CA MET A 194 20.98 7.40 -35.67
C MET A 194 21.06 5.92 -35.28
N GLU A 195 22.25 5.35 -35.31
CA GLU A 195 22.53 3.95 -35.03
C GLU A 195 22.17 3.58 -33.59
N GLU A 196 22.57 4.40 -32.62
CA GLU A 196 22.21 4.21 -31.21
C GLU A 196 20.70 4.36 -31.00
N GLY A 197 20.06 5.33 -31.66
CA GLY A 197 18.61 5.54 -31.57
C GLY A 197 17.82 4.34 -32.09
N MET A 198 18.24 3.76 -33.22
CA MET A 198 17.66 2.53 -33.76
C MET A 198 17.89 1.33 -32.84
N GLN A 199 19.10 1.18 -32.27
CA GLN A 199 19.39 0.12 -31.31
C GLN A 199 18.54 0.24 -30.05
N MET A 200 18.33 1.46 -29.56
CA MET A 200 17.47 1.72 -28.42
C MET A 200 16.01 1.35 -28.70
N PHE A 201 15.48 1.74 -29.86
CA PHE A 201 14.11 1.35 -30.24
C PHE A 201 13.94 -0.18 -30.26
N ARG A 202 14.87 -0.93 -30.88
CA ARG A 202 14.84 -2.41 -30.93
C ARG A 202 14.97 -3.09 -29.57
N LYS A 203 15.56 -2.42 -28.58
CA LYS A 203 15.66 -2.94 -27.22
C LYS A 203 14.33 -2.76 -26.46
N LEU A 204 13.52 -1.77 -26.82
CA LEU A 204 12.23 -1.51 -26.20
C LEU A 204 11.08 -2.24 -26.88
N TYR A 205 11.17 -2.41 -28.20
CA TYR A 205 10.09 -2.92 -29.04
C TYR A 205 10.57 -4.09 -29.89
N ASP A 206 9.69 -5.06 -30.07
CA ASP A 206 9.93 -6.18 -30.95
C ASP A 206 9.84 -5.72 -32.42
N VAL A 207 10.86 -6.05 -33.21
CA VAL A 207 11.04 -5.52 -34.57
C VAL A 207 9.95 -6.04 -35.52
N ASP A 208 9.36 -7.19 -35.23
CA ASP A 208 8.25 -7.76 -36.00
C ASP A 208 6.99 -6.87 -35.98
N GLN A 209 6.88 -5.94 -35.01
CA GLN A 209 5.78 -4.99 -34.89
C GLN A 209 5.92 -3.76 -35.81
N GLU A 210 7.07 -3.53 -36.45
CA GLU A 210 7.27 -2.39 -37.37
C GLU A 210 6.55 -2.56 -38.72
N THR A 211 5.91 -3.71 -38.96
CA THR A 211 5.25 -4.03 -40.25
C THR A 211 4.16 -3.04 -40.66
N ASN A 212 3.51 -2.38 -39.70
CA ASN A 212 2.49 -1.35 -39.94
C ASN A 212 3.04 0.09 -39.84
N GLY A 213 4.36 0.23 -39.78
CA GLY A 213 5.05 1.50 -39.55
C GLY A 213 5.17 1.84 -38.06
N VAL A 214 5.64 3.06 -37.81
CA VAL A 214 5.87 3.61 -36.46
C VAL A 214 5.21 4.97 -36.32
N ILE A 215 4.95 5.38 -35.08
CA ILE A 215 4.42 6.70 -34.77
C ILE A 215 5.32 7.46 -33.81
N ALA A 216 5.40 8.77 -34.00
CA ALA A 216 5.91 9.73 -33.03
C ALA A 216 4.73 10.46 -32.40
N ILE A 217 4.57 10.30 -31.08
CA ILE A 217 3.55 10.97 -30.27
C ILE A 217 4.23 12.12 -29.55
N HIS A 218 3.87 13.35 -29.89
CA HIS A 218 4.36 14.55 -29.20
C HIS A 218 3.48 14.80 -27.98
N LEU A 219 4.10 14.88 -26.82
CA LEU A 219 3.45 14.91 -25.53
C LEU A 219 3.82 16.18 -24.77
N THR A 220 2.85 16.71 -24.04
CA THR A 220 3.07 17.76 -23.03
C THR A 220 2.44 17.33 -21.71
N LYS A 221 3.13 17.57 -20.59
CA LYS A 221 2.62 17.21 -19.27
C LYS A 221 1.33 17.99 -19.02
N SER A 222 0.24 17.29 -18.68
CA SER A 222 -1.03 17.94 -18.40
C SER A 222 -0.92 18.84 -17.15
N VAL A 223 -1.55 20.01 -17.20
CA VAL A 223 -1.57 20.95 -16.06
C VAL A 223 -2.30 20.36 -14.86
N SER A 224 -3.38 19.60 -15.12
CA SER A 224 -4.09 18.84 -14.09
C SER A 224 -3.56 17.41 -14.06
N GLN A 225 -3.13 16.95 -12.87
CA GLN A 225 -2.66 15.59 -12.65
C GLN A 225 -3.55 14.87 -11.63
N PRO A 226 -3.94 13.61 -11.87
CA PRO A 226 -4.80 12.85 -10.95
C PRO A 226 -4.08 12.59 -9.62
N CYS A 227 -2.75 12.43 -9.64
CA CYS A 227 -1.92 12.32 -8.45
C CYS A 227 -1.97 13.58 -7.55
N ALA A 228 -2.29 14.77 -8.09
CA ALA A 228 -2.47 15.96 -7.26
C ALA A 228 -3.73 15.88 -6.39
N ALA A 229 -4.85 15.41 -6.95
CA ALA A 229 -6.07 15.17 -6.16
C ALA A 229 -5.84 14.10 -5.08
N LEU A 230 -5.09 13.06 -5.43
CA LEU A 230 -4.70 12.00 -4.49
C LEU A 230 -3.77 12.51 -3.38
N ALA A 231 -2.79 13.36 -3.72
CA ALA A 231 -1.91 14.00 -2.76
C ALA A 231 -2.71 14.85 -1.75
N HIS A 232 -3.72 15.60 -2.21
CA HIS A 232 -4.61 16.33 -1.32
C HIS A 232 -5.39 15.41 -0.38
N ILE A 233 -5.87 14.26 -0.86
CA ILE A 233 -6.53 13.26 -0.01
C ILE A 233 -5.56 12.75 1.06
N LEU A 234 -4.36 12.32 0.66
CA LEU A 234 -3.34 11.80 1.59
C LEU A 234 -2.91 12.84 2.63
N SER A 235 -2.73 14.09 2.20
CA SER A 235 -2.40 15.23 3.06
C SER A 235 -3.50 15.48 4.09
N GLY A 236 -4.77 15.59 3.66
CA GLY A 236 -5.88 15.83 4.59
C GLY A 236 -6.23 14.63 5.49
N LEU A 237 -5.92 13.41 5.06
CA LEU A 237 -6.00 12.23 5.94
C LEU A 237 -4.96 12.31 7.06
N SER A 238 -3.80 12.88 6.77
CA SER A 238 -2.64 12.90 7.66
C SER A 238 -2.30 11.48 8.14
N TYR A 239 -1.51 11.38 9.20
CA TYR A 239 -1.10 10.11 9.79
C TYR A 239 -2.29 9.24 10.22
N ILE A 240 -3.26 9.85 10.89
CA ILE A 240 -4.37 9.14 11.55
C ILE A 240 -5.30 8.54 10.50
N GLY A 241 -5.71 9.32 9.48
CA GLY A 241 -6.56 8.82 8.41
C GLY A 241 -5.88 7.71 7.61
N VAL A 242 -4.58 7.83 7.32
CA VAL A 242 -3.82 6.76 6.65
C VAL A 242 -3.76 5.50 7.50
N GLN A 243 -3.44 5.60 8.79
CA GLN A 243 -3.45 4.47 9.72
C GLN A 243 -4.84 3.80 9.81
N SER A 244 -5.91 4.59 9.88
CA SER A 244 -7.29 4.08 9.92
C SER A 244 -7.66 3.32 8.64
N LEU A 245 -7.19 3.78 7.48
CA LEU A 245 -7.34 3.05 6.20
C LEU A 245 -6.48 1.77 6.14
N LEU A 246 -5.42 1.68 6.95
CA LEU A 246 -4.67 0.45 7.20
C LEU A 246 -5.29 -0.43 8.31
N SER A 247 -6.47 -0.06 8.80
CA SER A 247 -7.22 -0.78 9.84
C SER A 247 -6.59 -0.72 11.25
N LEU A 248 -5.72 0.26 11.49
CA LEU A 248 -5.28 0.60 12.85
C LEU A 248 -6.38 1.38 13.57
N SER A 249 -6.59 1.04 14.84
CA SER A 249 -7.47 1.76 15.75
C SER A 249 -6.72 2.90 16.43
N HIS A 250 -7.47 3.88 16.94
CA HIS A 250 -6.92 5.00 17.69
C HIS A 250 -7.61 5.13 19.05
N THR A 251 -6.79 5.11 20.09
CA THR A 251 -7.16 5.31 21.50
C THR A 251 -6.14 6.22 22.18
N ILE A 252 -6.38 6.65 23.42
CA ILE A 252 -5.38 7.35 24.24
C ILE A 252 -4.06 6.57 24.25
N GLY A 253 -2.96 7.28 24.00
CA GLY A 253 -1.61 6.71 23.94
C GLY A 253 -1.21 6.12 22.59
N SER A 254 -2.06 6.21 21.55
CA SER A 254 -1.71 5.75 20.20
C SER A 254 -0.60 6.57 19.57
N ILE A 255 0.26 5.91 18.80
CA ILE A 255 1.41 6.50 18.12
C ILE A 255 1.06 6.72 16.66
N PHE A 256 0.77 7.97 16.30
CA PHE A 256 0.17 8.28 14.99
C PHE A 256 1.14 8.10 13.80
N HIS A 257 2.45 8.24 14.01
CA HIS A 257 3.43 8.15 12.92
C HIS A 257 4.04 6.74 12.78
N ALA A 258 3.43 5.72 13.41
CA ALA A 258 3.91 4.34 13.34
C ALA A 258 3.13 3.50 12.31
N LEU A 259 3.77 2.46 11.78
CA LEU A 259 3.14 1.51 10.85
C LEU A 259 3.13 0.11 11.48
N PRO A 260 2.13 -0.73 11.15
CA PRO A 260 2.04 -2.08 11.72
C PRO A 260 3.24 -2.90 11.24
N PRO A 261 3.94 -3.63 12.11
CA PRO A 261 5.11 -4.40 11.71
C PRO A 261 4.74 -5.51 10.70
N PRO A 262 5.67 -5.93 9.82
CA PRO A 262 5.43 -7.01 8.88
C PRO A 262 5.02 -8.31 9.58
N ARG A 263 4.04 -9.03 9.03
CA ARG A 263 3.58 -10.34 9.56
C ARG A 263 4.75 -11.31 9.79
N SER A 264 5.72 -11.34 8.88
CA SER A 264 6.93 -12.16 8.99
C SER A 264 7.77 -11.83 10.23
N MET A 265 7.86 -10.55 10.61
CA MET A 265 8.57 -10.11 11.80
C MET A 265 7.86 -10.58 13.08
N LEU A 266 6.53 -10.44 13.12
CA LEU A 266 5.69 -10.89 14.23
C LEU A 266 5.83 -12.39 14.47
N LEU A 267 5.76 -13.18 13.39
CA LEU A 267 5.89 -14.64 13.43
C LEU A 267 7.30 -15.07 13.82
N SER A 268 8.32 -14.41 13.27
CA SER A 268 9.73 -14.72 13.58
C SER A 268 10.04 -14.51 15.07
N SER A 269 9.71 -13.34 15.62
CA SER A 269 9.98 -13.03 17.03
C SER A 269 9.18 -13.90 17.99
N PHE A 270 7.97 -14.30 17.60
CA PHE A 270 7.14 -15.25 18.34
C PHE A 270 7.74 -16.66 18.39
N MET A 271 8.41 -17.08 17.31
CA MET A 271 9.02 -18.41 17.18
C MET A 271 10.46 -18.50 17.68
N LEU A 272 11.06 -17.40 18.13
CA LEU A 272 12.39 -17.42 18.73
C LEU A 272 12.45 -18.40 19.93
N PRO A 273 13.56 -19.14 20.10
CA PRO A 273 13.72 -20.05 21.24
C PRO A 273 13.71 -19.29 22.58
N TYR A 274 12.91 -19.74 23.55
CA TYR A 274 12.78 -19.08 24.85
C TYR A 274 14.03 -19.22 25.74
N LYS A 275 14.71 -20.37 25.66
CA LYS A 275 15.95 -20.66 26.41
C LYS A 275 17.01 -21.28 25.49
N PRO A 276 17.58 -20.48 24.55
CA PRO A 276 18.45 -21.00 23.49
C PRO A 276 19.75 -21.64 24.02
N LYS A 277 20.15 -21.29 25.26
CA LYS A 277 21.35 -21.82 25.92
C LYS A 277 21.15 -23.24 26.49
N ILE A 278 19.92 -23.74 26.58
CA ILE A 278 19.64 -25.08 27.12
C ILE A 278 19.58 -26.08 25.98
N LYS A 279 20.55 -27.01 25.95
CA LYS A 279 20.65 -28.04 24.91
C LYS A 279 19.39 -28.92 24.89
N GLY A 280 18.78 -29.07 23.72
CA GLY A 280 17.58 -29.87 23.51
C GLY A 280 16.25 -29.15 23.81
N CYS A 281 16.28 -27.94 24.37
CA CYS A 281 15.08 -27.12 24.55
C CYS A 281 14.84 -26.31 23.27
N THR A 282 13.75 -26.57 22.57
CA THR A 282 13.37 -25.86 21.34
C THR A 282 12.07 -25.08 21.49
N LEU A 283 11.47 -25.06 22.68
CA LEU A 283 10.26 -24.31 22.99
C LEU A 283 10.41 -22.82 22.65
N SER A 284 9.48 -22.30 21.86
CA SER A 284 9.47 -20.90 21.45
C SER A 284 8.94 -19.98 22.56
N HIS A 285 9.20 -18.68 22.42
CA HIS A 285 8.59 -17.64 23.26
C HIS A 285 7.05 -17.73 23.23
N GLY A 286 6.46 -17.90 22.04
CA GLY A 286 5.03 -18.08 21.86
C GLY A 286 4.47 -19.29 22.62
N ALA A 287 5.04 -20.48 22.41
CA ALA A 287 4.59 -21.69 23.08
C ALA A 287 4.76 -21.62 24.60
N ARG A 288 5.85 -21.01 25.07
CA ARG A 288 6.06 -20.77 26.50
C ARG A 288 4.99 -19.85 27.09
N ALA A 289 4.64 -18.79 26.38
CA ALA A 289 3.59 -17.86 26.80
C ALA A 289 2.24 -18.56 26.83
N LEU A 290 1.87 -19.27 25.76
CA LEU A 290 0.58 -19.97 25.68
C LEU A 290 0.42 -21.01 26.80
N ALA A 291 1.49 -21.74 27.15
CA ALA A 291 1.49 -22.66 28.29
C ALA A 291 1.11 -22.00 29.63
N LYS A 292 1.39 -20.69 29.82
CA LYS A 292 0.95 -19.95 31.01
C LYS A 292 -0.54 -19.64 30.99
N HIS A 293 -1.12 -19.40 29.81
CA HIS A 293 -2.52 -19.02 29.63
C HIS A 293 -3.45 -20.23 29.63
N VAL A 294 -3.06 -21.36 29.02
CA VAL A 294 -3.85 -22.60 29.01
C VAL A 294 -4.17 -23.10 30.42
N GLY A 295 -3.25 -22.93 31.38
CA GLY A 295 -3.48 -23.34 32.77
C GLY A 295 -4.33 -22.37 33.59
N ARG A 296 -4.73 -21.22 33.03
CA ARG A 296 -5.40 -20.12 33.75
C ARG A 296 -6.74 -19.73 33.16
N SER A 297 -6.90 -19.85 31.84
CA SER A 297 -8.17 -19.60 31.14
C SER A 297 -9.23 -20.58 31.60
N SER A 298 -10.31 -20.04 32.16
CA SER A 298 -11.47 -20.79 32.64
C SER A 298 -12.35 -21.28 31.49
N ASP A 299 -12.30 -20.62 30.34
CA ASP A 299 -13.16 -20.84 29.18
C ASP A 299 -12.52 -21.72 28.09
N ARG A 300 -11.27 -22.15 28.30
CA ARG A 300 -10.50 -23.05 27.42
C ARG A 300 -10.26 -22.49 26.01
N PHE A 301 -10.38 -21.18 25.81
CA PHE A 301 -10.14 -20.54 24.51
C PHE A 301 -8.77 -20.91 23.92
N TRP A 302 -7.74 -20.94 24.76
CA TRP A 302 -6.36 -21.25 24.37
C TRP A 302 -6.09 -22.73 24.04
N GLY A 303 -7.09 -23.60 24.19
CA GLY A 303 -6.98 -25.03 23.91
C GLY A 303 -6.08 -25.78 24.90
N VAL A 304 -5.47 -26.88 24.45
CA VAL A 304 -4.64 -27.77 25.28
C VAL A 304 -3.25 -27.95 24.68
N LEU A 305 -2.21 -27.48 25.39
CA LEU A 305 -0.82 -27.76 25.02
C LEU A 305 -0.37 -29.13 25.55
N HIS A 306 0.00 -30.02 24.63
CA HIS A 306 0.56 -31.33 24.94
C HIS A 306 1.64 -31.73 23.93
N GLY A 307 2.36 -32.82 24.19
CA GLY A 307 3.39 -33.34 23.29
C GLY A 307 4.77 -32.69 23.47
N THR A 308 5.62 -32.87 22.45
CA THR A 308 7.00 -32.36 22.41
C THR A 308 7.05 -30.84 22.27
N ASP A 309 8.23 -30.24 22.42
CA ASP A 309 8.42 -28.81 22.14
C ASP A 309 8.04 -28.46 20.68
N SER A 310 8.32 -29.36 19.73
CA SER A 310 7.92 -29.20 18.33
C SER A 310 6.40 -29.19 18.16
N ASP A 311 5.68 -30.09 18.84
CA ASP A 311 4.21 -30.14 18.78
C ASP A 311 3.58 -28.88 19.37
N LYS A 312 4.08 -28.42 20.52
CA LYS A 312 3.63 -27.19 21.17
C LYS A 312 3.89 -25.97 20.30
N ASN A 313 5.08 -25.88 19.71
CA ASN A 313 5.45 -24.80 18.81
C ASN A 313 4.53 -24.75 17.58
N ARG A 314 4.26 -25.91 16.95
CA ARG A 314 3.35 -26.01 15.80
C ARG A 314 1.93 -25.57 16.14
N PHE A 315 1.36 -26.10 17.23
CA PHE A 315 0.02 -25.71 17.68
C PHE A 315 -0.09 -24.20 17.95
N THR A 316 0.92 -23.65 18.62
CA THR A 316 0.95 -22.22 18.98
C THR A 316 1.15 -21.34 17.74
N MET A 317 1.89 -21.82 16.75
CA MET A 317 2.07 -21.17 15.44
C MET A 317 0.75 -21.09 14.66
N ASP A 318 -0.01 -22.19 14.61
CA ASP A 318 -1.32 -22.21 13.94
C ASP A 318 -2.32 -21.25 14.61
N MET A 319 -2.22 -21.08 15.93
CA MET A 319 -3.02 -20.12 16.68
C MET A 319 -2.66 -18.67 16.36
N ILE A 320 -1.37 -18.31 16.41
CA ILE A 320 -0.96 -16.92 16.17
C ILE A 320 -1.17 -16.51 14.72
N ASN A 321 -1.02 -17.43 13.76
CA ASN A 321 -1.37 -17.18 12.37
C ASN A 321 -2.85 -16.81 12.22
N ARG A 322 -3.76 -17.53 12.90
CA ARG A 322 -5.18 -17.17 12.91
C ARG A 322 -5.43 -15.78 13.48
N PHE A 323 -4.75 -15.42 14.57
CA PHE A 323 -4.84 -14.07 15.15
C PHE A 323 -4.35 -13.01 14.18
N ILE A 324 -3.18 -13.19 13.57
CA ILE A 324 -2.61 -12.22 12.63
C ILE A 324 -3.48 -12.07 11.37
N SER A 325 -4.05 -13.16 10.87
CA SER A 325 -4.89 -13.13 9.66
C SER A 325 -6.32 -12.64 9.91
N HIS A 326 -6.84 -12.73 11.14
CA HIS A 326 -8.26 -12.48 11.44
C HIS A 326 -8.49 -11.54 12.62
N CYS A 327 -7.46 -10.86 13.14
CA CYS A 327 -7.67 -9.84 14.16
C CYS A 327 -8.60 -8.76 13.60
N CYS A 328 -9.54 -8.35 14.43
CA CYS A 328 -10.55 -7.36 14.11
C CYS A 328 -10.22 -5.99 14.72
N TRP A 329 -9.24 -5.97 15.62
CA TRP A 329 -8.69 -4.77 16.22
C TRP A 329 -7.17 -4.86 16.28
N MET A 330 -6.50 -3.75 15.98
CA MET A 330 -5.06 -3.60 16.17
C MET A 330 -4.69 -2.15 16.41
N ASN A 331 -3.64 -1.91 17.19
CA ASN A 331 -3.16 -0.57 17.49
C ASN A 331 -1.65 -0.60 17.79
N ILE A 332 -1.01 0.56 17.62
CA ILE A 332 0.34 0.85 18.08
C ILE A 332 0.22 1.94 19.13
N HIS A 333 0.49 1.62 20.39
CA HIS A 333 0.28 2.54 21.50
C HIS A 333 1.26 2.30 22.65
N ILE A 334 1.27 3.20 23.63
CA ILE A 334 2.12 3.11 24.82
C ILE A 334 1.40 2.31 25.92
N VAL A 335 2.03 1.23 26.41
CA VAL A 335 1.56 0.45 27.58
C VAL A 335 2.64 0.36 28.65
N PRO A 336 2.43 0.93 29.85
CA PRO A 336 3.30 0.66 31.00
C PRO A 336 3.21 -0.80 31.47
N PRO A 337 4.33 -1.45 31.87
CA PRO A 337 5.71 -0.96 31.87
C PRO A 337 6.47 -1.25 30.55
N HIS A 338 5.78 -1.67 29.50
CA HIS A 338 6.38 -2.16 28.26
C HIS A 338 6.82 -1.06 27.28
N GLY A 339 6.31 0.17 27.42
CA GLY A 339 6.56 1.25 26.48
C GLY A 339 5.72 1.08 25.22
N ASP A 340 6.32 1.33 24.05
CA ASP A 340 5.62 1.35 22.77
C ASP A 340 5.43 -0.08 22.24
N VAL A 341 4.19 -0.45 21.98
CA VAL A 341 3.80 -1.83 21.62
C VAL A 341 2.91 -1.87 20.40
N PHE A 342 2.99 -2.96 19.66
CA PHE A 342 1.99 -3.36 18.68
C PHE A 342 1.09 -4.43 19.29
N GLU A 343 -0.22 -4.22 19.21
CA GLU A 343 -1.23 -5.12 19.79
C GLU A 343 -2.28 -5.48 18.76
N ILE A 344 -2.69 -6.75 18.78
CA ILE A 344 -3.82 -7.26 17.99
C ILE A 344 -4.81 -7.96 18.90
N ARG A 345 -6.09 -7.87 18.56
CA ARG A 345 -7.18 -8.61 19.23
C ARG A 345 -8.15 -9.21 18.23
N VAL A 346 -8.67 -10.38 18.60
CA VAL A 346 -9.80 -11.02 17.90
C VAL A 346 -11.12 -10.62 18.57
N ALA A 347 -12.25 -10.91 17.91
CA ALA A 347 -13.58 -10.46 18.32
C ALA A 347 -13.96 -10.86 19.76
N GLN A 348 -13.44 -11.99 20.25
CA GLN A 348 -13.65 -12.47 21.62
C GLN A 348 -12.85 -11.68 22.67
N GLY A 349 -12.04 -10.69 22.27
CA GLY A 349 -11.23 -9.86 23.15
C GLY A 349 -9.84 -10.40 23.45
N TYR A 350 -9.56 -11.67 23.16
CA TYR A 350 -8.22 -12.25 23.27
C TYR A 350 -7.25 -11.61 22.29
N GLY A 351 -5.98 -11.54 22.65
CA GLY A 351 -5.00 -10.83 21.84
C GLY A 351 -3.57 -11.28 22.02
N ALA A 352 -2.68 -10.59 21.31
CA ALA A 352 -1.25 -10.79 21.35
C ALA A 352 -0.53 -9.44 21.20
N ARG A 353 0.64 -9.32 21.84
CA ARG A 353 1.40 -8.08 21.90
C ARG A 353 2.87 -8.29 21.58
N TRP A 354 3.45 -7.35 20.86
CA TRP A 354 4.86 -7.25 20.54
C TRP A 354 5.41 -5.86 20.88
N SER A 355 6.73 -5.70 20.87
CA SER A 355 7.32 -4.36 20.71
C SER A 355 6.76 -3.68 19.45
N GLN A 356 6.77 -2.34 19.41
CA GLN A 356 6.26 -1.57 18.26
C GLN A 356 6.80 -2.07 16.90
N ASP A 357 8.07 -2.41 16.83
CA ASP A 357 8.75 -2.90 15.62
C ASP A 357 8.51 -4.39 15.31
N GLY A 358 7.76 -5.09 16.16
CA GLY A 358 7.47 -6.52 16.04
C GLY A 358 8.64 -7.45 16.39
N THR A 359 9.82 -6.94 16.75
CA THR A 359 11.05 -7.75 16.93
C THR A 359 11.05 -8.57 18.20
N LYS A 360 10.16 -8.25 19.16
CA LYS A 360 10.04 -8.95 20.44
C LYS A 360 8.59 -9.27 20.75
N PHE A 361 8.27 -10.56 20.86
CA PHE A 361 6.99 -10.98 21.42
C PHE A 361 6.93 -10.71 22.93
N ILE A 362 5.87 -10.02 23.37
CA ILE A 362 5.67 -9.64 24.77
C ILE A 362 4.79 -10.67 25.48
N GLY A 363 3.65 -11.03 24.90
CA GLY A 363 2.75 -12.02 25.48
C GLY A 363 1.35 -12.04 24.86
N PHE A 364 0.54 -12.99 25.33
CA PHE A 364 -0.88 -13.07 25.02
C PHE A 364 -1.71 -12.20 25.99
N LEU A 365 -2.91 -11.85 25.55
CA LEU A 365 -3.83 -10.97 26.25
C LEU A 365 -5.17 -11.66 26.43
N GLU A 366 -5.71 -11.54 27.64
CA GLU A 366 -7.08 -11.95 27.96
C GLU A 366 -8.07 -10.83 27.54
N PRO A 367 -9.37 -11.14 27.44
CA PRO A 367 -10.41 -10.14 27.23
C PRO A 367 -10.40 -9.07 28.33
N TYR A 368 -10.86 -7.86 28.00
CA TYR A 368 -11.03 -6.81 28.99
C TYR A 368 -12.06 -7.22 30.06
N SER A 369 -11.69 -7.07 31.33
CA SER A 369 -12.61 -7.20 32.47
C SER A 369 -12.74 -5.85 33.17
N ALA A 370 -13.96 -5.51 33.61
CA ALA A 370 -14.32 -4.21 34.18
C ALA A 370 -13.45 -3.80 35.39
N ASP A 371 -12.78 -4.75 36.05
CA ASP A 371 -11.94 -4.56 37.24
C ASP A 371 -10.52 -5.16 37.10
N GLY A 372 -10.02 -5.34 35.87
CA GLY A 372 -8.71 -5.98 35.63
C GLY A 372 -7.54 -5.28 36.33
N HIS A 373 -7.61 -3.94 36.43
CA HIS A 373 -6.55 -3.12 37.02
C HIS A 373 -6.49 -3.20 38.57
N SER A 374 -7.64 -3.42 39.24
CA SER A 374 -7.75 -3.55 40.70
C SER A 374 -7.49 -4.98 41.20
N MET A 375 -7.60 -5.97 40.31
CA MET A 375 -7.33 -7.39 40.59
C MET A 375 -5.94 -7.87 40.13
N ALA A 376 -5.03 -6.95 39.78
CA ALA A 376 -3.70 -7.27 39.23
C ALA A 376 -3.76 -8.20 38.01
N TRP A 377 -4.81 -8.09 37.20
CA TRP A 377 -5.14 -9.00 36.10
C TRP A 377 -5.04 -10.46 36.56
N LYS A 378 -6.02 -10.90 37.36
CA LYS A 378 -6.27 -12.33 37.51
C LYS A 378 -6.65 -12.89 36.15
N HIS A 379 -5.63 -13.46 35.49
CA HIS A 379 -5.73 -14.29 34.30
C HIS A 379 -6.63 -15.49 34.53
#